data_AF-A0A2Z2KEX5-F1
#
_entry.id   AF-A0A2Z2KEX5-F1
#
_cell.length_a   1.000
_cell.length_b   1.000
_cell.length_c   1.000
_cell.angle_alpha   90.00
_cell.angle_beta   90.00
_cell.angle_gamma   90.00
#
_symmetry.space_group_name_H-M   'P 1'
#
loop_
_entity.id
_entity.type
_entity.pdbx_description
1 polymer ?
#
loop_
_entity_poly.entity_id
_entity_poly.type
_entity_poly.pdbx_seq_one_letter_code
_entity_poly.pdbx_strand_id
1 'polypeptide(L)'
;MYLEIERKLLNIIEENYGKKIVDVNEKLLNRNINLKPVELASLLVQIEEFFLVKISNEDITNGNFDSVGNISKLITQRLSEPTNYN
;
A
#
# COMPACT_ATOMS: atom_id res chain seq x y z
N MET A 1 7.90 -13.52 -0.84
CA MET A 1 7.41 -12.50 0.10
C MET A 1 7.22 -11.13 -0.55
N TYR A 2 8.27 -10.37 -0.87
CA TYR A 2 8.12 -9.00 -1.44
C TYR A 2 7.29 -8.96 -2.73
N LEU A 3 7.61 -9.81 -3.71
CA LEU A 3 6.87 -9.92 -4.98
C LEU A 3 5.41 -10.38 -4.82
N GLU A 4 5.10 -11.11 -3.74
CA GLU A 4 3.73 -11.59 -3.47
C GLU A 4 2.87 -10.47 -2.89
N ILE A 5 3.44 -9.63 -2.02
CA ILE A 5 2.78 -8.43 -1.48
C ILE A 5 2.47 -7.46 -2.62
N GLU A 6 3.44 -7.17 -3.50
CA GLU A 6 3.21 -6.32 -4.67
C GLU A 6 2.09 -6.86 -5.56
N ARG A 7 2.13 -8.15 -5.93
CA ARG A 7 1.07 -8.76 -6.73
C ARG A 7 -0.29 -8.65 -6.05
N LYS A 8 -0.36 -8.85 -4.74
CA LYS A 8 -1.62 -8.75 -4.02
C LYS A 8 -2.15 -7.32 -3.95
N LEU A 9 -1.29 -6.33 -3.76
CA LEU A 9 -1.65 -4.91 -3.81
C LEU A 9 -2.18 -4.51 -5.19
N LEU A 10 -1.50 -4.95 -6.26
CA LEU A 10 -1.95 -4.72 -7.64
C LEU A 10 -3.36 -5.28 -7.85
N ASN A 11 -3.62 -6.51 -7.41
CA ASN A 11 -4.94 -7.12 -7.52
C ASN A 11 -6.01 -6.37 -6.71
N ILE A 12 -5.73 -5.99 -5.46
CA ILE A 12 -6.65 -5.20 -4.63
C ILE A 12 -7.00 -3.89 -5.35
N ILE A 13 -6.00 -3.22 -5.91
CA ILE A 13 -6.21 -1.93 -6.57
C ILE A 13 -7.03 -2.08 -7.86
N GLU A 14 -6.76 -3.11 -8.65
CA GLU A 14 -7.50 -3.40 -9.88
C GLU A 14 -8.94 -3.84 -9.58
N GLU A 15 -9.15 -4.73 -8.62
CA GLU A 15 -10.47 -5.27 -8.23
C GLU A 15 -11.37 -4.18 -7.60
N ASN A 16 -10.82 -3.34 -6.72
CA ASN A 16 -11.63 -2.40 -5.94
C ASN A 16 -11.76 -1.01 -6.57
N TYR A 17 -10.81 -0.60 -7.41
CA TYR A 17 -10.80 0.75 -8.00
C TYR A 17 -10.73 0.75 -9.54
N GLY A 18 -10.61 -0.42 -10.17
CA GLY A 18 -10.49 -0.53 -11.64
C GLY A 18 -9.24 0.14 -12.19
N LYS A 19 -8.19 0.31 -11.36
CA LYS A 19 -6.94 0.96 -11.77
C LYS A 19 -5.89 -0.09 -12.05
N LYS A 20 -5.42 -0.15 -13.30
CA LYS A 20 -4.32 -1.02 -13.68
C LYS A 20 -2.99 -0.28 -13.53
N ILE A 21 -2.13 -0.77 -12.65
CA ILE A 21 -0.79 -0.22 -12.41
C ILE A 21 0.22 -1.09 -13.14
N VAL A 22 1.05 -0.46 -13.99
CA VAL A 22 2.08 -1.16 -14.77
C VAL A 22 3.46 -0.99 -14.15
N ASP A 23 3.75 0.21 -13.62
CA ASP A 23 4.98 0.50 -12.88
C ASP A 23 4.67 0.65 -11.39
N VAL A 24 5.24 -0.22 -10.56
CA VAL A 24 5.02 -0.23 -9.12
C VAL A 24 5.60 1.01 -8.41
N ASN A 25 6.52 1.73 -9.05
CA ASN A 25 7.10 2.97 -8.51
C ASN A 25 6.31 4.22 -8.91
N GLU A 26 5.27 4.05 -9.73
CA GLU A 26 4.43 5.16 -10.14
C GLU A 26 3.55 5.64 -8.98
N LYS A 27 3.45 6.96 -8.83
CA LYS A 27 2.67 7.57 -7.74
C LYS A 27 1.18 7.36 -7.94
N LEU A 28 0.51 6.78 -6.94
CA LEU A 28 -0.91 6.44 -6.97
C LEU A 28 -1.82 7.65 -7.22
N LEU A 29 -1.46 8.81 -6.68
CA LEU A 29 -2.20 10.06 -6.82
C LEU A 29 -1.88 10.84 -8.11
N ASN A 30 -0.98 10.33 -8.96
CA ASN A 30 -0.63 11.01 -10.20
C ASN A 30 -1.78 10.96 -11.22
N ARG A 31 -1.63 11.64 -12.37
CA ARG A 31 -2.69 11.69 -13.39
C ARG A 31 -2.94 10.36 -14.10
N ASN A 32 -1.97 9.46 -14.12
CA ASN A 32 -2.05 8.21 -14.86
C ASN A 32 -2.86 7.16 -14.08
N ILE A 33 -2.48 6.93 -12.81
CA ILE A 33 -3.23 6.02 -11.91
C ILE A 33 -4.49 6.71 -11.40
N ASN A 34 -4.37 7.98 -11.03
CA ASN A 34 -5.47 8.86 -10.62
C ASN A 34 -6.33 8.26 -9.49
N LEU A 35 -5.68 7.59 -8.54
CA LEU A 35 -6.30 7.21 -7.29
C LEU A 35 -6.65 8.49 -6.52
N LYS A 36 -7.87 8.58 -6.01
CA LYS A 36 -8.32 9.73 -5.23
C LYS A 36 -7.80 9.64 -3.81
N PRO A 37 -7.60 10.77 -3.10
CA PRO A 37 -7.19 10.74 -1.69
C PRO A 37 -8.09 9.86 -0.81
N VAL A 38 -9.41 9.87 -1.06
CA VAL A 38 -10.37 9.00 -0.33
C VAL A 38 -10.20 7.52 -0.66
N GLU A 39 -9.87 7.18 -1.91
CA GLU A 39 -9.57 5.81 -2.33
C GLU A 39 -8.25 5.34 -1.71
N LEU A 40 -7.24 6.22 -1.62
CA LEU A 40 -5.98 5.93 -0.95
C LEU A 40 -6.17 5.68 0.55
N ALA A 41 -7.02 6.46 1.21
CA ALA A 41 -7.39 6.23 2.61
C ALA A 41 -8.15 4.91 2.81
N SER A 42 -9.03 4.55 1.86
CA SER A 42 -9.72 3.25 1.89
C SER A 42 -8.73 2.08 1.66
N LEU A 43 -7.77 2.25 0.76
CA LEU A 43 -6.73 1.26 0.48
C LEU A 43 -5.87 1.02 1.72
N LEU A 44 -5.51 2.07 2.46
CA LEU A 44 -4.79 1.96 3.73
C LEU A 44 -5.51 1.02 4.71
N VAL A 45 -6.81 1.24 4.94
CA VAL A 45 -7.61 0.40 5.84
C VAL A 45 -7.62 -1.06 5.38
N GLN A 46 -7.84 -1.29 4.08
CA GLN A 46 -7.86 -2.64 3.53
C GLN A 46 -6.50 -3.35 3.67
N ILE A 47 -5.39 -2.64 3.52
CA ILE A 47 -4.05 -3.18 3.71
C ILE A 47 -3.83 -3.57 5.16
N GLU A 48 -4.18 -2.71 6.12
CA GLU A 48 -4.04 -3.02 7.54
C GLU A 48 -4.84 -4.27 7.92
N GLU A 49 -6.08 -4.38 7.46
CA GLU A 49 -6.94 -5.53 7.71
C GLU A 49 -6.42 -6.81 7.04
N PHE A 50 -6.00 -6.72 5.78
CA PHE A 50 -5.59 -7.89 5.01
C PHE A 50 -4.24 -8.46 5.46
N PHE A 51 -3.26 -7.60 5.71
CA PHE A 51 -1.90 -8.02 6.08
C PHE A 51 -1.71 -8.08 7.60
N LEU A 52 -2.70 -7.70 8.40
CA LEU A 52 -2.64 -7.64 9.86
C LEU A 52 -1.48 -6.75 10.35
N VAL A 53 -1.26 -5.62 9.67
CA VAL A 53 -0.21 -4.63 10.00
C VAL A 53 -0.84 -3.30 10.42
N LYS A 54 -0.06 -2.49 11.14
CA LYS A 54 -0.42 -1.10 11.45
C LYS A 54 0.52 -0.15 10.72
N ILE A 55 -0.06 0.78 9.98
CA ILE A 55 0.66 1.83 9.25
C ILE A 55 0.41 3.14 10.00
N SER A 56 1.47 3.74 10.49
CA SER A 56 1.40 4.97 11.26
C SER A 56 1.25 6.20 10.35
N ASN A 57 0.78 7.32 10.91
CA ASN A 57 0.74 8.58 10.18
C ASN A 57 2.14 9.02 9.70
N GLU A 58 3.19 8.68 10.43
CA GLU A 58 4.58 8.99 10.06
C GLU A 58 5.00 8.26 8.78
N ASP A 59 4.55 7.03 8.57
CA ASP A 59 4.83 6.28 7.34
C ASP A 59 4.17 6.94 6.12
N ILE A 60 2.99 7.54 6.33
CA ILE A 60 2.24 8.22 5.29
C ILE A 60 2.88 9.57 4.97
N THR A 61 3.20 10.38 6.00
CA THR A 61 3.72 11.75 5.82
C THR A 61 5.16 11.76 5.29
N ASN A 62 5.95 10.72 5.56
CA ASN A 62 7.31 10.58 5.02
C ASN A 62 7.34 10.18 3.52
N GLY A 63 6.17 10.04 2.87
CA GLY A 63 6.08 9.71 1.45
C GLY A 63 6.27 8.22 1.15
N ASN A 64 6.24 7.34 2.17
CA ASN A 64 6.35 5.90 1.97
C ASN A 64 5.01 5.24 1.58
N PHE A 65 3.92 6.00 1.55
CA PHE A 65 2.59 5.54 1.14
C PHE A 65 2.12 6.24 -0.16
N ASP A 66 2.97 6.28 -1.18
CA ASP A 66 2.68 6.99 -2.44
C ASP A 66 2.68 6.12 -3.69
N SER A 67 3.22 4.91 -3.64
CA SER A 67 3.37 3.96 -4.76
C SER A 67 3.26 2.53 -4.25
N VAL A 68 2.90 1.57 -5.13
CA VAL A 68 2.78 0.15 -4.75
C VAL A 68 4.09 -0.39 -4.19
N GLY A 69 5.22 -0.01 -4.80
CA GLY A 69 6.55 -0.43 -4.38
C GLY A 69 6.95 0.13 -3.01
N ASN A 70 6.54 1.35 -2.65
CA ASN A 70 6.81 1.87 -1.31
C ASN A 70 5.92 1.21 -0.26
N ILE A 71 4.65 1.02 -0.59
CA ILE A 71 3.68 0.34 0.28
C ILE A 71 4.10 -1.11 0.54
N SER A 72 4.56 -1.84 -0.48
CA SER A 72 4.99 -3.23 -0.32
C SER A 72 6.23 -3.35 0.57
N LYS A 73 7.18 -2.40 0.46
CA LYS A 73 8.34 -2.32 1.37
C LYS A 73 7.90 -2.07 2.81
N LEU A 74 6.98 -1.12 3.00
CA LEU A 74 6.43 -0.79 4.31
C LEU A 74 5.77 -2.00 4.97
N ILE A 75 4.89 -2.71 4.24
CA ILE A 75 4.25 -3.94 4.74
C ILE A 75 5.31 -5.00 5.07
N THR A 76 6.29 -5.20 4.19
CA THR A 76 7.39 -6.17 4.40
C THR A 76 8.16 -5.86 5.68
N GLN A 77 8.45 -4.59 5.95
CA GLN A 77 9.11 -4.14 7.19
C GLN A 77 8.24 -4.47 8.40
N ARG A 78 6.95 -4.10 8.39
CA ARG A 78 6.02 -4.36 9.50
C ARG A 78 5.83 -5.85 9.79
N LEU A 79 5.78 -6.69 8.76
CA LEU A 79 5.69 -8.14 8.94
C LEU A 79 6.98 -8.76 9.50
N SER A 80 8.11 -8.08 9.36
CA SER A 80 9.41 -8.52 9.86
C SER A 80 9.71 -7.98 11.27
N GLU A 81 8.97 -6.97 11.72
CA GLU A 81 9.07 -6.45 13.08
C GLU A 81 8.50 -7.48 14.06
N PRO A 82 9.25 -7.88 15.10
CA PRO A 82 8.66 -8.69 16.17
C PRO A 82 7.51 -7.89 16.76
N THR A 83 6.31 -8.46 16.75
CA THR A 83 5.08 -7.80 17.22
C THR A 83 5.23 -7.52 18.72
N ASN A 84 5.74 -6.34 19.07
CA ASN A 84 5.73 -5.85 20.44
C ASN A 84 4.30 -5.46 20.75
N TYR A 85 3.51 -6.44 21.20
CA TYR A 85 2.28 -6.18 21.93
C TYR A 85 2.67 -5.46 23.23
N ASN A 86 2.55 -4.14 23.23
CA ASN A 86 2.46 -3.35 24.46
C ASN A 86 1.00 -3.34 24.95
#